data_AF-A0A645GSA8-F1
#
_entry.id   AF-A0A645GSA8-F1
#
_cell.length_a   1.000
_cell.length_b   1.000
_cell.length_c   1.000
_cell.angle_alpha   90.00
_cell.angle_beta   90.00
_cell.angle_gamma   90.00
#
_symmetry.space_group_name_H-M   'P 1'
#
loop_
_entity.id
_entity.type
_entity.pdbx_description
1 polymer ?
#
loop_
_entity_poly.entity_id
_entity_poly.type
_entity_poly.pdbx_seq_one_letter_code
_entity_poly.pdbx_strand_id
1 'polypeptide(L)'
;MPFLAENLGVITPDVTKTMADNSLPGMLVLQFAFGDGLATNPYAPHNHTQANIVYTGTHDNNTTLGWFDSDASPAERKNMETYLGHPVTRSTACGDMIRLAMASVASECVIPMQDILELGADARMNTPSTASGNWLWRIGDEDISGERATALRNMTSFFGRG
;
A
#
# COMPACT_ATOMS: atom_id res chain seq x y z
N MET A 1 -2.43 -6.02 -23.26
CA MET A 1 -3.46 -6.78 -22.50
C MET A 1 -3.87 -5.91 -21.32
N PRO A 2 -5.12 -5.41 -21.22
CA PRO A 2 -5.49 -4.31 -20.30
C PRO A 2 -6.12 -4.80 -18.98
N PHE A 3 -5.75 -5.99 -18.49
CA PHE A 3 -6.38 -6.60 -17.31
C PHE A 3 -5.36 -6.79 -16.19
N LEU A 4 -5.82 -6.59 -14.95
CA LEU A 4 -5.10 -6.93 -13.72
C LEU A 4 -5.95 -7.92 -12.91
N ALA A 5 -5.30 -8.80 -12.17
CA ALA A 5 -5.98 -9.72 -11.27
C ALA A 5 -5.99 -9.15 -9.85
N GLU A 6 -7.17 -8.86 -9.34
CA GLU A 6 -7.37 -8.70 -7.90
C GLU A 6 -7.26 -10.10 -7.27
N ASN A 7 -6.17 -10.32 -6.55
CA ASN A 7 -5.78 -11.63 -6.02
C ASN A 7 -5.48 -11.55 -4.51
N LEU A 8 -6.24 -10.75 -3.77
CA LEU A 8 -6.15 -10.67 -2.32
C LEU A 8 -7.00 -11.78 -1.67
N GLY A 9 -6.69 -12.12 -0.42
CA GLY A 9 -7.37 -13.19 0.31
C GLY A 9 -6.79 -14.59 0.03
N VAL A 10 -7.63 -15.63 0.13
CA VAL A 10 -7.19 -17.02 -0.03
C VAL A 10 -7.04 -17.36 -1.51
N ILE A 11 -5.79 -17.41 -1.97
CA ILE A 11 -5.43 -17.77 -3.34
C ILE A 11 -5.08 -19.25 -3.44
N THR A 12 -5.76 -19.96 -4.34
CA THR A 12 -5.50 -21.37 -4.63
C THR A 12 -4.49 -21.52 -5.78
N PRO A 13 -3.75 -22.65 -5.88
CA PRO A 13 -2.72 -22.83 -6.90
C PRO A 13 -3.20 -22.68 -8.36
N ASP A 14 -4.46 -23.02 -8.63
CA ASP A 14 -5.10 -22.87 -9.94
C ASP A 14 -5.31 -21.41 -10.33
N VAL A 15 -5.59 -20.52 -9.37
CA VAL A 15 -5.66 -19.07 -9.60
C VAL A 15 -4.27 -18.53 -9.98
N THR A 16 -3.25 -18.88 -9.19
CA THR A 16 -1.85 -18.48 -9.49
C THR A 16 -1.40 -18.98 -10.85
N LYS A 17 -1.73 -20.23 -11.19
CA LYS A 17 -1.43 -20.81 -12.50
C LYS A 17 -2.14 -20.04 -13.63
N THR A 18 -3.42 -19.74 -13.47
CA THR A 18 -4.20 -19.00 -14.48
C THR A 18 -3.63 -17.61 -14.71
N MET A 19 -3.22 -16.92 -13.63
CA MET A 19 -2.57 -15.62 -13.72
C MET A 19 -1.24 -15.70 -14.48
N ALA A 20 -0.40 -16.68 -14.15
CA ALA A 20 0.88 -16.89 -14.82
C ALA A 20 0.72 -17.23 -16.30
N ASP A 21 -0.19 -18.16 -16.62
CA ASP A 21 -0.45 -18.61 -18.00
C ASP A 21 -0.96 -17.45 -18.88
N ASN A 22 -1.62 -16.45 -18.29
CA ASN A 22 -2.16 -15.27 -18.99
C ASN A 22 -1.34 -13.99 -18.75
N SER A 23 -0.20 -14.07 -18.07
CA SER A 23 0.63 -12.90 -17.71
C SER A 23 -0.16 -11.76 -17.06
N LEU A 24 -1.10 -12.11 -16.17
CA LEU A 24 -1.93 -11.13 -15.46
C LEU A 24 -1.17 -10.59 -14.25
N PRO A 25 -1.01 -9.26 -14.14
CA PRO A 25 -0.38 -8.67 -12.98
C PRO A 25 -1.19 -8.93 -11.70
N GLY A 26 -0.50 -9.32 -10.63
CA GLY A 26 -1.10 -9.50 -9.30
C GLY A 26 -0.90 -8.27 -8.41
N MET A 27 -1.85 -8.04 -7.50
CA MET A 27 -1.83 -6.97 -6.50
C MET A 27 -1.02 -7.37 -5.27
N LEU A 28 -0.24 -6.43 -4.75
CA LEU A 28 0.47 -6.53 -3.47
C LEU A 28 0.09 -5.35 -2.58
N VAL A 29 -0.28 -5.59 -1.33
CA VAL A 29 -0.67 -4.55 -0.37
C VAL A 29 0.31 -4.52 0.80
N LEU A 30 1.08 -3.43 0.93
CA LEU A 30 2.13 -3.30 1.93
C LEU A 30 1.62 -3.36 3.38
N GLN A 31 0.38 -2.94 3.65
CA GLN A 31 -0.21 -3.08 4.99
C GLN A 31 -0.27 -4.55 5.48
N PHE A 32 -0.14 -5.53 4.58
CA PHE A 32 -0.10 -6.96 4.91
C PHE A 32 1.34 -7.53 5.00
N ALA A 33 2.37 -6.70 4.82
CA ALA A 33 3.76 -7.15 4.69
C ALA A 33 4.43 -7.53 6.01
N PHE A 34 4.05 -6.87 7.10
CA PHE A 34 4.87 -6.82 8.32
C PHE A 34 4.48 -7.81 9.41
N GLY A 35 3.54 -8.72 9.14
CA GLY A 35 3.12 -9.77 10.06
C GLY A 35 4.15 -10.89 10.23
N ASP A 36 3.71 -11.99 10.84
CA ASP A 36 4.53 -13.19 11.00
C ASP A 36 4.97 -13.76 9.63
N GLY A 37 6.18 -14.33 9.58
CA GLY A 37 6.71 -14.90 8.34
C GLY A 37 7.14 -13.87 7.29
N LEU A 38 7.44 -12.62 7.69
CA LEU A 38 7.88 -11.52 6.82
C LEU A 38 8.88 -11.94 5.73
N ALA A 39 9.87 -12.78 6.07
CA ALA A 39 10.90 -13.22 5.14
C ALA A 39 10.37 -13.95 3.90
N THR A 40 9.24 -14.63 4.02
CA THR A 40 8.57 -15.34 2.92
C THR A 40 7.21 -14.73 2.57
N ASN A 41 6.85 -13.60 3.18
CA ASN A 41 5.58 -12.93 2.95
C ASN A 41 5.62 -12.28 1.55
N PRO A 42 4.70 -12.64 0.63
CA PRO A 42 4.69 -12.09 -0.73
C PRO A 42 4.47 -10.57 -0.77
N TYR A 43 3.86 -10.00 0.26
CA TYR A 43 3.61 -8.55 0.37
C TYR A 43 4.84 -7.76 0.83
N ALA A 44 5.93 -8.43 1.24
CA ALA A 44 7.16 -7.74 1.64
C ALA A 44 8.01 -7.37 0.40
N PRO A 45 8.51 -6.12 0.28
CA PRO A 45 9.14 -5.62 -0.96
C PRO A 45 10.25 -6.48 -1.58
N HIS A 46 11.04 -7.19 -0.77
CA HIS A 46 12.11 -8.07 -1.24
C HIS A 46 11.60 -9.35 -1.96
N ASN A 47 10.31 -9.68 -1.81
CA ASN A 47 9.65 -10.81 -2.46
C ASN A 47 8.81 -10.39 -3.69
N HIS A 48 8.76 -9.09 -4.02
CA HIS A 48 8.00 -8.59 -5.16
C HIS A 48 8.67 -8.98 -6.48
N THR A 49 7.88 -8.99 -7.55
CA THR A 49 8.36 -9.21 -8.92
C THR A 49 7.85 -8.10 -9.85
N GLN A 50 8.42 -8.01 -11.06
CA GLN A 50 7.94 -7.06 -12.08
C GLN A 50 6.53 -7.36 -12.59
N ALA A 51 5.99 -8.56 -12.32
CA ALA A 51 4.61 -8.93 -12.65
C ALA A 51 3.60 -8.43 -11.61
N ASN A 52 3.99 -7.57 -10.69
CA ASN A 52 3.12 -7.08 -9.62
C ASN A 52 2.78 -5.60 -9.76
N ILE A 53 1.64 -5.24 -9.18
CA ILE A 53 1.23 -3.86 -8.89
C ILE A 53 1.21 -3.72 -7.37
N VAL A 54 2.00 -2.80 -6.84
CA VAL A 54 2.09 -2.57 -5.39
C VAL A 54 1.20 -1.43 -4.94
N TYR A 55 0.56 -1.59 -3.79
CA TYR A 55 -0.28 -0.62 -3.12
C TYR A 55 0.24 -0.44 -1.69
N THR A 56 0.14 0.77 -1.14
CA THR A 56 0.28 0.95 0.31
C THR A 56 -0.91 0.27 1.01
N GLY A 57 -2.12 0.67 0.60
CA GLY A 57 -3.42 0.10 0.94
C GLY A 57 -4.37 0.21 -0.26
N THR A 58 -5.49 -0.50 -0.23
CA THR A 58 -6.60 -0.35 -1.19
C THR A 58 -7.72 0.50 -0.58
N HIS A 59 -8.85 0.64 -1.28
CA HIS A 59 -10.04 1.30 -0.74
C HIS A 59 -10.73 0.53 0.39
N ASP A 60 -10.52 -0.79 0.48
CA ASP A 60 -11.05 -1.66 1.54
C ASP A 60 -10.18 -1.65 2.80
N ASN A 61 -8.94 -1.21 2.65
CA ASN A 61 -8.00 -1.02 3.74
C ASN A 61 -8.30 0.28 4.49
N ASN A 62 -7.81 0.35 5.73
CA ASN A 62 -7.68 1.62 6.42
C ASN A 62 -6.62 2.50 5.72
N THR A 63 -6.58 3.79 6.02
CA THR A 63 -5.45 4.62 5.59
C THR A 63 -4.17 4.12 6.24
N THR A 64 -3.00 4.43 5.70
CA THR A 64 -1.72 4.02 6.31
C THR A 64 -1.59 4.54 7.74
N LEU A 65 -2.03 5.78 8.04
CA LEU A 65 -2.04 6.26 9.43
C LEU A 65 -3.07 5.53 10.29
N GLY A 66 -4.28 5.30 9.79
CA GLY A 66 -5.30 4.57 10.54
C GLY A 66 -4.84 3.13 10.86
N TRP A 67 -4.22 2.48 9.89
CA TRP A 67 -3.58 1.17 10.05
C TRP A 67 -2.47 1.25 11.11
N PHE A 68 -1.53 2.19 10.99
CA PHE A 68 -0.41 2.32 11.92
C PHE A 68 -0.87 2.61 13.35
N ASP A 69 -1.90 3.44 13.51
CA ASP A 69 -2.43 3.84 14.82
C ASP A 69 -3.19 2.68 15.49
N SER A 70 -4.07 1.99 14.74
CA SER A 70 -5.10 1.11 15.32
C SER A 70 -5.08 -0.35 14.86
N ASP A 71 -4.72 -0.63 13.61
CA ASP A 71 -4.86 -1.98 13.05
C ASP A 71 -3.57 -2.79 13.18
N ALA A 72 -2.41 -2.13 13.04
CA ALA A 72 -1.10 -2.75 13.14
C ALA A 72 -0.79 -3.16 14.59
N SER A 73 -0.49 -4.43 14.78
CA SER A 73 0.00 -4.94 16.05
C SER A 73 1.35 -4.30 16.43
N PRO A 74 1.73 -4.32 17.73
CA PRO A 74 3.07 -3.89 18.13
C PRO A 74 4.19 -4.67 17.43
N ALA A 75 3.96 -5.95 17.13
CA ALA A 75 4.93 -6.79 16.41
C ALA A 75 5.09 -6.33 14.94
N GLU A 76 4.00 -6.04 14.25
CA GLU A 76 4.05 -5.52 12.87
C GLU A 76 4.78 -4.18 12.78
N ARG A 77 4.48 -3.26 13.70
CA ARG A 77 5.20 -1.99 13.79
C ARG A 77 6.69 -2.22 14.03
N LYS A 78 7.05 -3.15 14.92
CA LYS A 78 8.46 -3.47 15.19
C LYS A 78 9.17 -4.10 13.99
N ASN A 79 8.48 -4.95 13.26
CA ASN A 79 8.99 -5.55 12.03
C ASN A 79 9.22 -4.48 10.95
N MET A 80 8.29 -3.53 10.79
CA MET A 80 8.44 -2.39 9.87
C MET A 80 9.67 -1.53 10.21
N GLU A 81 9.88 -1.18 11.48
CA GLU A 81 11.09 -0.46 11.92
C GLU A 81 12.38 -1.22 11.59
N THR A 82 12.38 -2.52 11.85
CA THR A 82 13.54 -3.39 11.60
C THR A 82 13.81 -3.50 10.10
N TYR A 83 12.75 -3.59 9.29
CA TYR A 83 12.83 -3.66 7.83
C TYR A 83 13.40 -2.37 7.23
N LEU A 84 12.99 -1.21 7.74
CA LEU A 84 13.43 0.10 7.29
C LEU A 84 14.80 0.51 7.87
N GLY A 85 15.20 -0.09 8.99
CA GLY A 85 16.44 0.25 9.69
C GLY A 85 16.38 1.55 10.49
N HIS A 86 15.18 2.07 10.78
CA HIS A 86 14.99 3.25 11.61
C HIS A 86 13.64 3.20 12.36
N PRO A 87 13.48 3.98 13.44
CA PRO A 87 12.19 4.13 14.11
C PRO A 87 11.13 4.69 13.16
N VAL A 88 9.92 4.13 13.23
CA VAL A 88 8.75 4.59 12.48
C VAL A 88 7.81 5.23 13.45
N THR A 89 7.43 6.47 13.17
CA THR A 89 6.46 7.21 13.98
C THR A 89 5.23 7.50 13.15
N ARG A 90 4.17 7.98 13.83
CA ARG A 90 2.97 8.44 13.14
C ARG A 90 3.26 9.48 12.05
N SER A 91 4.27 10.34 12.23
CA SER A 91 4.63 11.36 11.23
C SER A 91 5.49 10.83 10.08
N THR A 92 6.07 9.63 10.18
CA THR A 92 6.89 9.04 9.11
C THR A 92 6.18 7.91 8.38
N ALA A 93 5.22 7.24 9.02
CA ALA A 93 4.59 6.01 8.52
C ALA A 93 4.09 6.10 7.07
N CYS A 94 3.39 7.18 6.69
CA CYS A 94 2.93 7.38 5.30
C CYS A 94 4.10 7.56 4.33
N GLY A 95 5.06 8.43 4.65
CA GLY A 95 6.25 8.63 3.83
C GLY A 95 7.06 7.36 3.65
N ASP A 96 7.22 6.58 4.72
CA ASP A 96 7.93 5.30 4.71
C ASP A 96 7.21 4.27 3.83
N MET A 97 5.90 4.12 3.96
CA MET A 97 5.09 3.22 3.14
C MET A 97 5.08 3.60 1.66
N ILE A 98 4.94 4.89 1.36
CA ILE A 98 5.02 5.39 -0.01
C ILE A 98 6.41 5.13 -0.60
N ARG A 99 7.47 5.39 0.18
CA ARG A 99 8.85 5.14 -0.25
C ARG A 99 9.08 3.65 -0.53
N LEU A 100 8.57 2.74 0.30
CA LEU A 100 8.64 1.30 0.05
C LEU A 100 7.88 0.88 -1.21
N ALA A 101 6.70 1.45 -1.46
CA ALA A 101 5.94 1.20 -2.69
C ALA A 101 6.72 1.68 -3.93
N MET A 102 7.26 2.90 -3.88
CA MET A 102 8.06 3.47 -4.96
C MET A 102 9.39 2.70 -5.17
N ALA A 103 10.01 2.19 -4.12
CA ALA A 103 11.27 1.44 -4.20
C ALA A 103 11.09 -0.03 -4.66
N SER A 104 9.86 -0.54 -4.68
CA SER A 104 9.58 -1.91 -5.10
C SER A 104 10.02 -2.19 -6.54
N VAL A 105 10.29 -3.46 -6.87
CA VAL A 105 10.48 -3.90 -8.27
C VAL A 105 9.18 -4.10 -9.05
N ALA A 106 8.02 -3.93 -8.41
CA ALA A 106 6.71 -3.96 -9.06
C ALA A 106 6.65 -2.95 -10.22
N SER A 107 6.06 -3.37 -11.35
CA SER A 107 5.97 -2.55 -12.56
C SER A 107 5.20 -1.25 -12.33
N GLU A 108 4.21 -1.30 -11.45
CA GLU A 108 3.37 -0.17 -11.08
C GLU A 108 3.28 -0.06 -9.56
N CYS A 109 3.20 1.18 -9.06
CA CYS A 109 2.82 1.45 -7.68
C CYS A 109 1.62 2.40 -7.66
N VAL A 110 0.63 2.10 -6.82
CA VAL A 110 -0.60 2.87 -6.70
C VAL A 110 -0.77 3.27 -5.24
N ILE A 111 -0.93 4.57 -5.00
CA ILE A 111 -0.99 5.14 -3.66
C ILE A 111 -2.36 5.83 -3.50
N PRO A 112 -3.18 5.44 -2.50
CA PRO A 112 -4.41 6.16 -2.19
C PRO A 112 -4.13 7.63 -1.86
N MET A 113 -5.02 8.52 -2.30
CA MET A 113 -4.85 9.95 -2.04
C MET A 113 -4.80 10.26 -0.53
N GLN A 114 -5.51 9.49 0.30
CA GLN A 114 -5.48 9.64 1.75
C GLN A 114 -4.08 9.43 2.36
N ASP A 115 -3.26 8.56 1.77
CA ASP A 115 -1.89 8.33 2.23
C ASP A 115 -0.97 9.48 1.81
N ILE A 116 -1.17 10.04 0.61
CA ILE A 116 -0.46 11.25 0.13
C ILE A 116 -0.78 12.47 1.01
N LEU A 117 -2.02 12.55 1.48
CA LEU A 117 -2.52 13.63 2.34
C LEU A 117 -2.23 13.37 3.83
N GLU A 118 -1.71 12.20 4.18
CA GLU A 118 -1.42 11.76 5.55
C GLU A 118 -2.65 11.81 6.47
N LEU A 119 -3.78 11.29 5.99
CA LEU A 119 -5.05 11.28 6.72
C LEU A 119 -5.21 10.04 7.59
N GLY A 120 -5.87 10.20 8.74
CA GLY A 120 -6.19 9.10 9.67
C GLY A 120 -7.41 8.28 9.25
N ALA A 121 -7.89 7.43 10.16
CA ALA A 121 -8.99 6.49 9.92
C ALA A 121 -10.32 7.13 9.50
N ASP A 122 -10.55 8.40 9.85
CA ASP A 122 -11.76 9.16 9.43
C ASP A 122 -11.84 9.35 7.90
N ALA A 123 -10.72 9.16 7.19
CA ALA A 123 -10.66 9.23 5.73
C ALA A 123 -10.73 7.84 5.04
N ARG A 124 -10.99 6.77 5.79
CA ARG A 124 -11.14 5.42 5.24
C ARG A 124 -12.29 5.39 4.23
N MET A 125 -12.04 4.81 3.05
CA MET A 125 -13.03 4.78 1.96
C MET A 125 -14.12 3.74 2.21
N ASN A 126 -13.73 2.50 2.52
CA ASN A 126 -14.67 1.42 2.78
C ASN A 126 -14.21 0.56 3.96
N THR A 127 -15.15 0.14 4.79
CA THR A 127 -14.96 -0.92 5.78
C THR A 127 -15.75 -2.14 5.30
N PRO A 128 -15.09 -3.22 4.84
CA PRO A 128 -15.78 -4.41 4.39
C PRO A 128 -16.75 -4.95 5.43
N SER A 129 -17.88 -5.49 4.97
CA SER A 129 -18.95 -6.05 5.80
C SER A 129 -19.73 -5.04 6.67
N THR A 130 -19.62 -3.73 6.42
CA THR A 130 -20.52 -2.72 7.02
C THR A 130 -21.49 -2.17 5.98
N ALA A 131 -22.73 -1.89 6.41
CA ALA A 131 -23.81 -1.46 5.50
C ALA A 131 -23.88 0.07 5.29
N SER A 132 -23.18 0.86 6.09
CA SER A 132 -23.28 2.32 6.10
C SER A 132 -21.96 2.98 6.49
N GLY A 133 -21.75 4.22 6.07
CA GLY A 133 -20.54 5.00 6.38
C GLY A 133 -19.38 4.81 5.39
N ASN A 134 -19.61 4.08 4.30
CA ASN A 134 -18.62 3.81 3.25
C ASN A 134 -18.83 4.72 2.03
N TRP A 135 -17.78 4.92 1.24
CA TRP A 135 -17.79 5.66 -0.03
C TRP A 135 -18.11 7.15 0.10
N LEU A 136 -17.89 7.71 1.29
CA LEU A 136 -18.23 9.10 1.62
C LEU A 136 -17.02 10.04 1.61
N TRP A 137 -15.80 9.51 1.67
CA TRP A 137 -14.61 10.36 1.72
C TRP A 137 -14.45 11.16 0.42
N ARG A 138 -14.10 12.43 0.58
CA ARG A 138 -13.84 13.37 -0.52
C ARG A 138 -12.65 14.23 -0.15
N ILE A 139 -11.85 14.57 -1.15
CA ILE A 139 -10.79 15.57 -1.01
C ILE A 139 -11.41 16.97 -0.91
N GLY A 140 -10.88 17.80 -0.02
CA GLY A 140 -11.16 19.24 0.05
C GLY A 140 -10.23 20.05 -0.84
N ASP A 141 -10.63 21.25 -1.25
CA ASP A 141 -9.76 22.13 -2.05
C ASP A 141 -8.51 22.54 -1.28
N GLU A 142 -8.62 22.65 0.05
CA GLU A 142 -7.54 22.96 0.99
C GLU A 142 -6.48 21.86 1.10
N ASP A 143 -6.80 20.62 0.72
CA ASP A 143 -5.88 19.49 0.79
C ASP A 143 -4.86 19.51 -0.37
N ILE A 144 -5.17 20.25 -1.44
CA ILE A 144 -4.37 20.32 -2.66
C ILE A 144 -3.23 21.33 -2.47
N SER A 145 -2.04 20.80 -2.16
CA SER A 145 -0.83 21.60 -1.96
C SER A 145 0.21 21.38 -3.07
N GLY A 146 0.74 22.49 -3.61
CA GLY A 146 1.85 22.46 -4.57
C GLY A 146 3.15 21.89 -3.97
N GLU A 147 3.34 22.03 -2.65
CA GLU A 147 4.47 21.43 -1.93
C GLU A 147 4.36 19.90 -1.94
N ARG A 148 3.19 19.35 -1.60
CA ARG A 148 2.95 17.89 -1.63
C ARG A 148 3.11 17.33 -3.05
N ALA A 149 2.57 18.02 -4.05
CA ALA A 149 2.74 17.63 -5.44
C ALA A 149 4.23 17.61 -5.87
N THR A 150 5.01 18.58 -5.39
CA THR A 150 6.46 18.64 -5.64
C THR A 150 7.20 17.52 -4.94
N ALA A 151 6.90 17.25 -3.67
CA ALA A 151 7.50 16.15 -2.92
C ALA A 151 7.22 14.79 -3.57
N LEU A 152 5.96 14.55 -3.97
CA LEU A 152 5.58 13.33 -4.67
C LEU A 152 6.30 13.21 -6.02
N ARG A 153 6.32 14.27 -6.83
CA ARG A 153 7.07 14.30 -8.10
C ARG A 153 8.54 13.96 -7.91
N ASN A 154 9.20 14.56 -6.91
CA ASN A 154 10.61 14.32 -6.62
C ASN A 154 10.86 12.86 -6.28
N MET A 155 9.99 12.25 -5.47
CA MET A 155 10.10 10.84 -5.10
C MET A 155 9.84 9.92 -6.30
N THR A 156 8.81 10.21 -7.09
CA THR A 156 8.52 9.50 -8.34
C THR A 156 9.72 9.53 -9.29
N SER A 157 10.34 10.69 -9.51
CA SER A 157 11.54 10.81 -10.34
C SER A 157 12.75 10.09 -9.74
N PHE A 158 12.95 10.18 -8.43
CA PHE A 158 14.07 9.54 -7.73
C PHE A 158 14.07 8.01 -7.91
N PHE A 159 12.89 7.39 -7.86
CA PHE A 159 12.72 5.95 -8.07
C PHE A 159 12.48 5.54 -9.52
N GLY A 160 12.57 6.46 -10.49
CA GLY A 160 12.43 6.16 -11.92
C GLY A 160 11.01 5.77 -12.34
N ARG A 161 9.99 6.38 -11.74
CA ARG A 161 8.56 6.10 -11.99
C ARG A 161 7.80 7.25 -12.67
N GLY A 162 8.51 8.24 -13.21
CA GLY A 162 7.95 9.48 -13.77
C GLY A 162 8.10 9.62 -15.28
#